data_AF-A0A523WP81-F1
#
_entry.id   AF-A0A523WP81-F1
#
_cell.length_a   1.000
_cell.length_b   1.000
_cell.length_c   1.000
_cell.angle_alpha   90.00
_cell.angle_beta   90.00
_cell.angle_gamma   90.00
#
_symmetry.space_group_name_H-M   'P 1'
#
loop_
_entity.id
_entity.type
_entity.pdbx_description
1 polymer ?
#
loop_
_entity_poly.entity_id
_entity_poly.type
_entity_poly.pdbx_seq_one_letter_code
_entity_poly.pdbx_strand_id
1 'polypeptide(L)'
;MNSIPMFYYIYCRNGHMLYSPTSRVTEKHCKTCGETFLNVCENCGSKIHDTFRSIVYTSSGTPIKFPNRPDFCPECGERYPWQGVNKPSSLNGFWDFLHPSVTDVARKRFEDGHYADSVESAFKALNKAVKDLVKKCTGKELDGASLMRKALSPNNPVIVLDDLSKESGRNVQQGYMDLFAGAMSGIRNPKAHDNIDIDEVRAMHHLFLASLLFSKLDERP
;
A
#
# COMPACT_ATOMS: atom_id res chain seq x y z
N MET A 1 19.27 -7.20 7.17
CA MET A 1 18.12 -7.00 8.08
C MET A 1 17.64 -5.57 7.88
N ASN A 2 16.64 -5.35 7.03
CA ASN A 2 16.03 -4.04 6.86
C ASN A 2 15.26 -3.69 8.15
N SER A 3 15.70 -2.65 8.87
CA SER A 3 15.03 -2.21 10.09
C SER A 3 13.68 -1.58 9.73
N ILE A 4 12.60 -2.00 10.41
CA ILE A 4 11.26 -1.43 10.19
C ILE A 4 11.31 0.07 10.54
N PRO A 5 11.01 0.98 9.59
CA PRO A 5 11.15 2.41 9.79
C PRO A 5 10.22 2.93 10.90
N MET A 6 10.68 3.98 11.59
CA MET A 6 9.92 4.67 12.62
C MET A 6 9.29 5.93 12.03
N PHE A 7 8.04 6.16 12.38
CA PHE A 7 7.25 7.33 12.00
C PHE A 7 6.80 8.08 13.25
N TYR A 8 6.53 9.36 13.09
CA TYR A 8 5.99 10.23 14.13
C TYR A 8 4.56 10.62 13.78
N TYR A 9 3.68 10.71 14.75
CA TYR A 9 2.28 11.05 14.52
C TYR A 9 1.65 11.79 15.68
N ILE A 10 0.52 12.44 15.41
CA ILE A 10 -0.28 13.16 16.39
C ILE A 10 -1.76 13.19 15.97
N TYR A 11 -2.67 13.33 16.93
CA TYR A 11 -4.11 13.46 16.68
C TYR A 11 -4.60 14.86 17.03
N CYS A 12 -5.49 15.42 16.20
CA CYS A 12 -6.20 16.65 16.56
C CYS A 12 -7.33 16.37 17.55
N ARG A 13 -7.95 17.40 18.14
CA ARG A 13 -9.09 17.23 19.05
C ARG A 13 -10.25 16.42 18.47
N ASN A 14 -10.43 16.48 17.14
CA ASN A 14 -11.42 15.67 16.41
C ASN A 14 -10.91 14.29 15.97
N GLY A 15 -9.66 13.96 16.30
CA GLY A 15 -9.06 12.64 16.11
C GLY A 15 -8.57 12.35 14.69
N HIS A 16 -8.36 13.38 13.86
CA HIS A 16 -7.64 13.23 12.60
C HIS A 16 -6.15 13.06 12.88
N MET A 17 -5.56 12.04 12.26
CA MET A 17 -4.14 11.74 12.39
C MET A 17 -3.32 12.51 11.35
N LEU A 18 -2.21 13.10 11.80
CA LEU A 18 -1.14 13.57 10.94
C LEU A 18 0.13 12.81 11.28
N TYR A 19 0.90 12.38 10.28
CA TYR A 19 2.17 11.70 10.48
C TYR A 19 3.30 12.31 9.65
N SER A 20 4.53 12.07 10.10
CA SER A 20 5.77 12.47 9.44
C SER A 20 6.80 11.33 9.47
N PRO A 21 7.52 11.08 8.36
CA PRO A 21 8.52 10.02 8.28
C PRO A 21 9.86 10.35 8.94
N THR A 22 10.16 11.65 9.16
CA THR A 22 11.51 12.09 9.53
C THR A 22 11.60 12.69 10.93
N SER A 23 10.53 13.31 11.41
CA SER A 23 10.57 14.10 12.65
C SER A 23 9.21 14.18 13.30
N ARG A 24 9.19 14.58 14.59
CA ARG A 24 7.95 14.93 15.30
C ARG A 24 7.17 15.98 14.51
N VAL A 25 5.86 15.80 14.46
CA VAL A 25 4.91 16.73 13.83
C VAL A 25 4.92 18.04 14.62
N THR A 26 5.09 19.17 13.95
CA THR A 26 5.17 20.50 14.58
C THR A 26 3.97 21.39 14.26
N GLU A 27 3.12 20.93 13.35
CA GLU A 27 1.87 21.57 12.97
C GLU A 27 0.98 21.76 14.20
N LYS A 28 0.49 22.99 14.35
CA LYS A 28 -0.39 23.35 15.48
C LYS A 28 -1.85 23.00 15.22
N HIS A 29 -2.28 23.03 13.96
CA HIS A 29 -3.68 22.90 13.56
C HIS A 29 -3.87 21.85 12.46
N CYS A 30 -4.99 21.13 12.54
CA CYS A 30 -5.39 20.11 11.59
C CYS A 30 -5.84 20.75 10.27
N LYS A 31 -5.28 20.29 9.14
CA LYS A 31 -5.70 20.76 7.81
C LYS A 31 -7.13 20.33 7.44
N THR A 32 -7.63 19.25 8.04
CA THR A 32 -8.96 18.70 7.72
C THR A 32 -10.08 19.44 8.45
N CYS A 33 -9.87 19.86 9.70
CA CYS A 33 -10.94 20.44 10.52
C CYS A 33 -10.55 21.70 11.31
N GLY A 34 -9.33 22.21 11.18
CA GLY A 34 -8.85 23.41 11.87
C GLY A 34 -8.47 23.22 13.34
N GLU A 35 -8.92 22.15 13.99
CA GLU A 35 -8.66 21.88 15.42
C GLU A 35 -7.19 21.70 15.77
N THR A 36 -6.84 22.01 17.02
CA THR A 36 -5.48 21.86 17.53
C THR A 36 -5.06 20.41 17.73
N PHE A 37 -3.77 20.16 17.60
CA PHE A 37 -3.16 18.87 17.89
C PHE A 37 -2.87 18.68 19.38
N LEU A 38 -3.08 17.46 19.90
CA LEU A 38 -2.84 17.11 21.30
C LEU A 38 -1.57 16.26 21.42
N ASN A 39 -0.63 16.71 22.24
CA ASN A 39 0.62 16.00 22.57
C ASN A 39 0.61 15.41 24.00
N VAL A 40 -0.33 15.84 24.84
CA VAL A 40 -0.53 15.39 26.22
C VAL A 40 -2.00 15.16 26.51
N CYS A 41 -2.29 14.29 27.47
CA CYS A 41 -3.63 14.13 28.04
C CYS A 41 -4.02 15.41 28.78
N GLU A 42 -5.17 15.99 28.43
CA GLU A 42 -5.65 17.23 29.07
C GLU A 42 -6.08 17.03 30.53
N ASN A 43 -6.31 15.78 30.96
CA ASN A 43 -6.73 15.46 32.33
C ASN A 43 -5.55 15.23 33.28
N CYS A 44 -4.57 14.41 32.89
CA CYS A 44 -3.45 14.05 33.78
C CYS A 44 -2.08 14.57 33.31
N GLY A 45 -1.99 15.24 32.16
CA GLY A 45 -0.74 15.75 31.60
C GLY A 45 0.22 14.69 31.06
N SER A 46 -0.16 13.41 31.07
CA SER A 46 0.67 12.34 30.53
C SER A 46 0.90 12.53 29.02
N LYS A 47 2.07 12.13 28.55
CA LYS A 47 2.41 12.24 27.12
C LYS A 47 1.60 11.24 26.30
N ILE A 48 1.02 11.70 25.20
CA ILE A 48 0.35 10.82 24.23
C ILE A 48 1.43 10.16 23.36
N HIS A 49 1.32 8.85 23.13
CA HIS A 49 2.21 8.14 22.23
C HIS A 49 2.23 8.78 20.84
N ASP A 50 3.42 9.09 20.35
CA ASP A 50 3.61 9.90 19.15
C ASP A 50 4.57 9.25 18.13
N THR A 51 4.89 7.98 18.32
CA THR A 51 5.71 7.19 17.38
C THR A 51 5.10 5.82 17.09
N PHE A 52 5.28 5.34 15.86
CA PHE A 52 4.93 3.97 15.47
C PHE A 52 5.95 3.41 14.48
N ARG A 53 5.99 2.09 14.31
CA ARG A 53 6.81 1.41 13.31
C ARG A 53 5.91 0.70 12.31
N SER A 54 6.26 0.80 11.04
CA SER A 54 5.50 0.19 9.96
C SER A 54 6.42 -0.16 8.79
N ILE A 55 6.13 -1.26 8.11
CA ILE A 55 6.67 -1.45 6.75
C ILE A 55 6.07 -0.38 5.83
N VAL A 56 6.75 -0.11 4.71
CA VAL A 56 6.33 0.93 3.77
C VAL A 56 6.00 0.33 2.43
N TYR A 57 5.06 0.96 1.72
CA TYR A 57 4.84 0.63 0.33
C TYR A 57 6.09 0.98 -0.50
N THR A 58 6.57 0.08 -1.36
CA THR A 58 7.80 0.32 -2.14
C THR A 58 7.63 1.51 -3.08
N SER A 59 6.41 1.71 -3.58
CA SER A 59 6.08 2.74 -4.57
C SER A 59 6.15 4.16 -4.01
N SER A 60 5.67 4.36 -2.79
CA SER A 60 5.45 5.70 -2.20
C SER A 60 6.27 5.95 -0.94
N GLY A 61 6.82 4.91 -0.31
CA GLY A 61 7.44 5.00 1.01
C GLY A 61 6.44 5.26 2.14
N THR A 62 5.12 5.20 1.88
CA THR A 62 4.10 5.45 2.89
C THR A 62 3.90 4.24 3.81
N PRO A 63 3.63 4.44 5.11
CA PRO A 63 3.37 3.34 6.05
C PRO A 63 2.18 2.48 5.61
N ILE A 64 2.30 1.15 5.75
CA ILE A 64 1.20 0.21 5.45
C ILE A 64 0.23 0.12 6.63
N LYS A 65 0.76 -0.12 7.85
CA LYS A 65 -0.03 -0.27 9.07
C LYS A 65 0.10 0.96 9.96
N PHE A 66 -1.04 1.60 10.25
CA PHE A 66 -1.13 2.73 11.17
C PHE A 66 -1.60 2.28 12.56
N PRO A 67 -1.24 3.01 13.64
CA PRO A 67 -1.73 2.71 14.97
C PRO A 67 -3.24 2.96 15.07
N ASN A 68 -3.91 2.20 15.94
CA ASN A 68 -5.29 2.50 16.30
C ASN A 68 -5.34 3.77 17.15
N ARG A 69 -6.30 4.64 16.86
CA ARG A 69 -6.59 5.81 17.69
C ARG A 69 -7.15 5.35 19.05
N PRO A 70 -6.48 5.67 20.17
CA PRO A 70 -6.97 5.26 21.49
C PRO A 70 -8.16 6.12 21.92
N ASP A 71 -9.19 5.50 22.49
CA ASP A 71 -10.37 6.24 23.00
C ASP A 71 -10.14 6.82 24.40
N PHE A 72 -9.25 6.21 25.19
CA PHE A 72 -8.96 6.57 26.57
C PHE A 72 -7.47 6.72 26.83
N CYS A 73 -7.11 7.58 27.78
CA CYS A 73 -5.75 7.73 28.25
C CYS A 73 -5.31 6.49 29.02
N PRO A 74 -4.19 5.84 28.66
CA PRO A 74 -3.71 4.64 29.37
C PRO A 74 -3.30 4.92 30.82
N GLU A 75 -2.88 6.16 31.12
CA GLU A 75 -2.41 6.53 32.47
C GLU A 75 -3.54 6.87 33.46
N CYS A 76 -4.62 7.55 33.02
CA CYS A 76 -5.68 8.00 33.94
C CYS A 76 -7.07 7.43 33.62
N GLY A 77 -7.24 6.71 32.51
CA GLY A 77 -8.53 6.14 32.11
C GLY A 77 -9.53 7.14 31.52
N GLU A 78 -9.27 8.44 31.58
CA GLU A 78 -10.17 9.44 31.02
C GLU A 78 -10.23 9.38 29.50
N ARG A 79 -11.41 9.71 28.96
CA ARG A 79 -11.65 9.77 27.52
C ARG A 79 -10.84 10.88 26.86
N TYR A 80 -10.27 10.59 25.70
CA TYR A 80 -9.70 11.64 24.87
C TYR A 80 -10.81 12.48 24.21
N PRO A 81 -10.54 13.75 23.84
CA PRO A 81 -11.53 14.63 23.21
C PRO A 81 -12.18 14.05 21.94
N TRP A 82 -11.46 13.19 21.21
CA TRP A 82 -11.93 12.57 19.97
C TRP A 82 -12.78 11.31 20.14
N GLN A 83 -13.00 10.81 21.36
CA GLN A 83 -13.73 9.56 21.61
C GLN A 83 -15.21 9.63 21.17
N GLY A 84 -15.82 10.81 21.26
CA GLY A 84 -17.22 11.05 20.86
C GLY A 84 -17.39 11.63 19.45
N VAL A 85 -16.29 11.89 18.74
CA VAL A 85 -16.36 12.35 17.36
C VAL A 85 -16.56 11.12 16.49
N ASN A 86 -17.67 11.08 15.74
CA ASN A 86 -17.89 10.07 14.71
C ASN A 86 -16.57 9.87 13.98
N LYS A 87 -15.95 8.69 14.14
CA LYS A 87 -14.85 8.27 13.29
C LYS A 87 -15.40 8.53 11.89
N PRO A 88 -14.80 9.42 11.06
CA PRO A 88 -15.31 9.57 9.72
C PRO A 88 -15.43 8.15 9.20
N SER A 89 -16.64 7.73 8.82
CA SER A 89 -16.88 6.43 8.22
C SER A 89 -16.26 6.51 6.84
N SER A 90 -14.94 6.58 6.84
CA SER A 90 -14.06 6.80 5.72
C SER A 90 -13.82 5.48 5.04
N LEU A 91 -14.88 4.66 4.95
CA LEU A 91 -14.85 3.52 4.07
C LEU A 91 -15.15 4.07 2.68
N ASN A 92 -14.13 4.27 1.85
CA ASN A 92 -14.24 4.55 0.41
C ASN A 92 -14.78 3.32 -0.36
N GLY A 93 -15.63 2.50 0.27
CA GLY A 93 -16.05 1.21 -0.25
C GLY A 93 -14.87 0.23 -0.35
N PHE A 94 -14.76 -0.47 -1.47
CA PHE A 94 -13.73 -1.51 -1.63
C PHE A 94 -12.31 -0.95 -1.83
N TRP A 95 -12.17 0.35 -2.14
CA TRP A 95 -10.88 1.00 -2.39
C TRP A 95 -9.94 0.96 -1.19
N ASP A 96 -10.47 0.89 0.04
CA ASP A 96 -9.61 0.81 1.24
C ASP A 96 -8.99 -0.57 1.45
N PHE A 97 -9.48 -1.59 0.73
CA PHE A 97 -8.87 -2.93 0.72
C PHE A 97 -7.88 -3.11 -0.42
N LEU A 98 -7.72 -2.11 -1.28
CA LEU A 98 -6.76 -2.12 -2.38
C LEU A 98 -5.48 -1.40 -1.99
N HIS A 99 -4.38 -1.93 -2.51
CA HIS A 99 -3.07 -1.32 -2.41
C HIS A 99 -3.08 0.11 -2.98
N PRO A 100 -2.44 1.11 -2.34
CA PRO A 100 -2.47 2.51 -2.79
C PRO A 100 -2.02 2.69 -4.25
N SER A 101 -0.93 2.01 -4.66
CA SER A 101 -0.48 2.02 -6.07
C SER A 101 -1.55 1.61 -7.09
N VAL A 102 -2.53 0.79 -6.69
CA VAL A 102 -3.67 0.42 -7.53
C VAL A 102 -4.71 1.54 -7.48
N THR A 103 -5.12 1.95 -6.29
CA THR A 103 -6.12 3.01 -6.08
C THR A 103 -5.73 4.31 -6.81
N ASP A 104 -4.47 4.74 -6.72
CA ASP A 104 -3.96 5.99 -7.31
C ASP A 104 -4.12 6.05 -8.83
N VAL A 105 -4.03 4.90 -9.52
CA VAL A 105 -4.07 4.84 -10.99
C VAL A 105 -5.40 4.35 -11.54
N ALA A 106 -6.15 3.56 -10.75
CA ALA A 106 -7.33 2.84 -11.17
C ALA A 106 -8.63 3.56 -10.79
N ARG A 107 -8.67 4.25 -9.64
CA ARG A 107 -9.91 4.71 -9.01
C ARG A 107 -10.76 5.61 -9.91
N LYS A 108 -10.17 6.70 -10.38
CA LYS A 108 -10.91 7.66 -11.22
C LYS A 108 -11.50 7.00 -12.47
N ARG A 109 -10.71 6.18 -13.18
CA ARG A 109 -11.16 5.46 -14.38
C ARG A 109 -12.31 4.51 -14.08
N PHE A 110 -12.24 3.81 -12.95
CA PHE A 110 -13.29 2.90 -12.52
C PHE A 110 -14.59 3.65 -12.20
N GLU A 111 -14.49 4.74 -11.43
CA GLU A 111 -15.62 5.58 -11.04
C GLU A 111 -16.27 6.26 -12.27
N ASP A 112 -15.50 6.55 -13.31
CA ASP A 112 -15.97 7.07 -14.60
C ASP A 112 -16.55 5.97 -15.52
N GLY A 113 -16.59 4.70 -15.08
CA GLY A 113 -17.12 3.56 -15.86
C GLY A 113 -16.13 2.95 -16.87
N HIS A 114 -14.88 3.41 -16.90
CA HIS A 114 -13.82 2.90 -17.76
C HIS A 114 -13.09 1.71 -17.11
N TYR A 115 -13.80 0.60 -16.94
CA TYR A 115 -13.32 -0.57 -16.20
C TYR A 115 -12.08 -1.25 -16.81
N ALA A 116 -12.06 -1.46 -18.12
CA ALA A 116 -10.91 -2.04 -18.81
C ALA A 116 -9.64 -1.17 -18.63
N ASP A 117 -9.76 0.14 -18.83
CA ASP A 117 -8.67 1.10 -18.67
C ASP A 117 -8.19 1.19 -17.22
N SER A 118 -9.10 1.07 -16.25
CA SER A 118 -8.78 1.02 -14.83
C SER A 118 -7.86 -0.17 -14.50
N VAL A 119 -8.24 -1.37 -14.96
CA VAL A 119 -7.44 -2.59 -14.82
C VAL A 119 -6.11 -2.48 -15.55
N GLU A 120 -6.12 -2.00 -16.79
CA GLU A 120 -4.91 -1.85 -17.60
C GLU A 120 -3.90 -0.90 -16.92
N SER A 121 -4.41 0.20 -16.35
CA SER A 121 -3.60 1.18 -15.61
C SER A 121 -2.93 0.56 -14.38
N ALA A 122 -3.66 -0.27 -13.62
CA ALA A 122 -3.11 -0.97 -12.46
C ALA A 122 -1.98 -1.94 -12.83
N PHE A 123 -2.17 -2.77 -13.87
CA PHE A 123 -1.14 -3.72 -14.31
C PHE A 123 0.04 -3.03 -15.03
N LYS A 124 -0.18 -1.90 -15.70
CA LYS A 124 0.90 -1.03 -16.21
C LYS A 124 1.74 -0.48 -15.05
N ALA A 125 1.11 -0.03 -13.96
CA ALA A 125 1.81 0.45 -12.78
C ALA A 125 2.63 -0.67 -12.11
N LEU A 126 2.05 -1.87 -11.96
CA LEU A 126 2.76 -3.04 -11.42
C LEU A 126 3.99 -3.39 -12.26
N ASN A 127 3.82 -3.45 -13.58
CA ASN A 127 4.90 -3.70 -14.52
C ASN A 127 6.02 -2.67 -14.40
N LYS A 128 5.67 -1.39 -14.32
CA LYS A 128 6.63 -0.30 -14.13
C LYS A 128 7.41 -0.47 -12.81
N ALA A 129 6.74 -0.77 -11.71
CA ALA A 129 7.39 -0.97 -10.41
C ALA A 129 8.46 -2.08 -10.47
N VAL A 130 8.12 -3.23 -11.08
CA VAL A 130 9.10 -4.32 -11.29
C VAL A 130 10.21 -3.90 -12.24
N LYS A 131 9.88 -3.19 -13.33
CA LYS A 131 10.86 -2.72 -14.32
C LYS A 131 11.88 -1.79 -13.68
N ASP A 132 11.44 -0.85 -12.85
CA ASP A 132 12.30 0.11 -12.17
C ASP A 132 13.26 -0.59 -11.19
N LEU A 133 12.79 -1.61 -10.46
CA LEU A 133 13.62 -2.42 -9.58
C LEU A 133 14.68 -3.21 -10.35
N VAL A 134 14.28 -3.88 -11.44
CA VAL A 134 15.21 -4.66 -12.27
C VAL A 134 16.24 -3.77 -12.96
N LYS A 135 15.82 -2.60 -13.47
CA LYS A 135 16.69 -1.64 -14.13
C LYS A 135 17.75 -1.10 -13.17
N LYS A 136 17.39 -0.80 -11.92
CA LYS A 136 18.33 -0.37 -10.88
C LYS A 136 19.41 -1.42 -10.60
N CYS A 137 19.07 -2.71 -10.60
CA CYS A 137 20.02 -3.77 -10.28
C CYS A 137 20.84 -4.26 -11.49
N THR A 138 20.29 -4.21 -12.71
CA THR A 138 20.86 -4.89 -13.88
C THR A 138 21.15 -3.99 -15.08
N GLY A 139 20.63 -2.76 -15.10
CA GLY A 139 20.70 -1.85 -16.25
C GLY A 139 19.88 -2.29 -17.47
N LYS A 140 19.21 -3.45 -17.43
CA LYS A 140 18.44 -3.99 -18.56
C LYS A 140 17.02 -3.45 -18.58
N GLU A 141 16.51 -3.20 -19.77
CA GLU A 141 15.09 -2.93 -19.99
C GLU A 141 14.38 -4.18 -20.52
N LEU A 142 13.53 -4.76 -19.68
CA LEU A 142 12.61 -5.84 -20.05
C LEU A 142 11.17 -5.34 -19.81
N ASP A 143 10.18 -6.01 -20.40
CA ASP A 143 8.76 -5.68 -20.20
C ASP A 143 7.87 -6.92 -20.13
N GLY A 144 6.70 -6.79 -19.49
CA GLY A 144 5.66 -7.81 -19.49
C GLY A 144 6.14 -9.13 -18.90
N ALA A 145 5.72 -10.25 -19.51
CA ALA A 145 5.99 -11.57 -18.94
C ALA A 145 7.48 -11.95 -18.89
N SER A 146 8.30 -11.47 -19.85
CA SER A 146 9.74 -11.75 -19.85
C SER A 146 10.45 -11.03 -18.71
N LEU A 147 10.02 -9.79 -18.40
CA LEU A 147 10.46 -9.06 -17.21
C LEU A 147 10.14 -9.84 -15.94
N MET A 148 8.89 -10.29 -15.78
CA MET A 148 8.46 -10.99 -14.55
C MET A 148 9.25 -12.28 -14.33
N ARG A 149 9.41 -13.09 -15.39
CA ARG A 149 10.20 -14.33 -15.31
C ARG A 149 11.66 -14.06 -14.98
N LYS A 150 12.27 -13.02 -15.56
CA LYS A 150 13.66 -12.67 -15.23
C LYS A 150 13.80 -12.12 -13.81
N ALA A 151 12.86 -11.28 -13.38
CA ALA A 151 12.88 -10.63 -12.08
C ALA A 151 12.74 -11.64 -10.94
N LEU A 152 11.81 -12.59 -11.08
CA LEU A 152 11.35 -13.45 -10.00
C LEU A 152 11.79 -14.92 -10.14
N SER A 153 12.66 -15.26 -11.09
CA SER A 153 13.16 -16.63 -11.30
C SER A 153 13.69 -17.27 -10.00
N PRO A 154 13.26 -18.48 -9.62
CA PRO A 154 13.71 -19.12 -8.37
C PRO A 154 15.20 -19.47 -8.38
N ASN A 155 15.79 -19.67 -9.56
CA ASN A 155 17.20 -20.09 -9.69
C ASN A 155 18.19 -18.92 -9.61
N ASN A 156 17.76 -17.73 -10.01
CA ASN A 156 18.61 -16.53 -10.06
C ASN A 156 17.73 -15.26 -10.10
N PRO A 157 17.03 -14.95 -8.99
CA PRO A 157 16.11 -13.84 -8.94
C PRO A 157 16.86 -12.51 -8.85
N VAL A 158 16.36 -11.50 -9.56
CA VAL A 158 16.74 -10.09 -9.31
C VAL A 158 16.00 -9.57 -8.08
N ILE A 159 14.78 -10.06 -7.87
CA ILE A 159 13.89 -9.67 -6.77
C ILE A 159 13.54 -10.93 -5.98
N VAL A 160 14.01 -10.98 -4.73
CA VAL A 160 13.71 -12.05 -3.77
C VAL A 160 12.41 -11.71 -3.04
N LEU A 161 11.46 -12.64 -3.02
CA LEU A 161 10.14 -12.50 -2.39
C LEU A 161 10.02 -13.20 -1.03
N ASP A 162 10.92 -14.14 -0.73
CA ASP A 162 10.88 -14.96 0.48
C ASP A 162 12.25 -15.62 0.75
N ASP A 163 12.36 -16.35 1.86
CA ASP A 163 13.57 -17.08 2.26
C ASP A 163 13.86 -18.29 1.34
N LEU A 164 14.70 -18.08 0.32
CA LEU A 164 15.05 -19.10 -0.68
C LEU A 164 15.90 -20.26 -0.14
N SER A 165 16.40 -20.15 1.10
CA SER A 165 17.07 -21.30 1.73
C SER A 165 16.08 -22.43 2.01
N LYS A 166 14.80 -22.07 2.25
CA LYS A 166 13.70 -23.01 2.51
C LYS A 166 13.00 -23.40 1.21
N GLU A 167 12.54 -24.64 1.17
CA GLU A 167 11.71 -25.13 0.07
C GLU A 167 10.41 -24.32 -0.04
N SER A 168 9.79 -24.00 1.10
CA SER A 168 8.59 -23.15 1.13
C SER A 168 8.81 -21.78 0.48
N GLY A 169 9.94 -21.12 0.77
CA GLY A 169 10.26 -19.82 0.17
C GLY A 169 10.54 -19.92 -1.33
N ARG A 170 11.19 -21.00 -1.79
CA ARG A 170 11.36 -21.28 -3.22
C ARG A 170 10.02 -21.54 -3.93
N ASN A 171 9.10 -22.24 -3.28
CA ASN A 171 7.75 -22.47 -3.81
C ASN A 171 6.95 -21.16 -3.91
N VAL A 172 7.04 -20.30 -2.89
CA VAL A 172 6.45 -18.95 -2.92
C VAL A 172 7.04 -18.12 -4.06
N GLN A 173 8.37 -18.11 -4.21
CA GLN A 173 9.07 -17.40 -5.28
C GLN A 173 8.58 -17.84 -6.66
N GLN A 174 8.53 -19.16 -6.92
CA GLN A 174 8.05 -19.72 -8.18
C GLN A 174 6.58 -19.40 -8.42
N GLY A 175 5.71 -19.64 -7.43
CA GLY A 175 4.27 -19.40 -7.57
C GLY A 175 3.94 -17.94 -7.87
N TYR A 176 4.59 -16.99 -7.20
CA TYR A 176 4.41 -15.57 -7.51
C TYR A 176 5.03 -15.20 -8.85
N MET A 177 6.17 -15.77 -9.26
CA MET A 177 6.66 -15.56 -10.63
C MET A 177 5.60 -15.93 -11.68
N ASP A 178 4.93 -17.07 -11.51
CA ASP A 178 3.88 -17.54 -12.43
C ASP A 178 2.66 -16.62 -12.41
N LEU A 179 2.22 -16.15 -11.24
CA LEU A 179 1.14 -15.18 -11.11
C LEU A 179 1.45 -13.85 -11.79
N PHE A 180 2.64 -13.29 -11.55
CA PHE A 180 3.06 -12.04 -12.18
C PHE A 180 3.18 -12.19 -13.70
N ALA A 181 3.82 -13.25 -14.18
CA ALA A 181 3.99 -13.50 -15.62
C ALA A 181 2.64 -13.79 -16.31
N GLY A 182 1.78 -14.54 -15.65
CA GLY A 182 0.41 -14.83 -16.08
C GLY A 182 -0.44 -13.57 -16.17
N ALA A 183 -0.40 -12.71 -15.16
CA ALA A 183 -1.10 -11.43 -15.18
C ALA A 183 -0.66 -10.52 -16.33
N MET A 184 0.65 -10.45 -16.61
CA MET A 184 1.17 -9.69 -17.75
C MET A 184 0.75 -10.27 -19.10
N SER A 185 0.61 -11.60 -19.19
CA SER A 185 0.29 -12.28 -20.46
C SER A 185 -1.21 -12.36 -20.74
N GLY A 186 -2.03 -12.53 -19.70
CA GLY A 186 -3.46 -12.80 -19.82
C GLY A 186 -4.35 -11.60 -19.51
N ILE A 187 -3.88 -10.62 -18.75
CA ILE A 187 -4.67 -9.44 -18.35
C ILE A 187 -4.15 -8.19 -19.06
N ARG A 188 -2.83 -7.95 -19.02
CA ARG A 188 -2.19 -6.79 -19.69
C ARG A 188 -1.87 -7.07 -21.16
N ASN A 189 -2.52 -8.04 -21.83
CA ASN A 189 -2.09 -8.47 -23.17
C ASN A 189 -2.29 -7.35 -24.20
N PRO A 190 -1.23 -6.75 -24.76
CA PRO A 190 -1.34 -5.63 -25.71
C PRO A 190 -1.96 -6.01 -27.06
N LYS A 191 -2.13 -7.32 -27.31
CA LYS A 191 -2.68 -7.87 -28.57
C LYS A 191 -4.18 -8.18 -28.51
N ALA A 192 -4.88 -7.85 -27.42
CA ALA A 192 -6.34 -7.89 -27.42
C ALA A 192 -6.86 -6.74 -28.29
N HIS A 193 -6.88 -6.97 -29.61
CA HIS A 193 -7.56 -6.11 -30.59
C HIS A 193 -9.09 -6.18 -30.46
N ASP A 194 -9.59 -7.04 -29.58
CA ASP A 194 -10.99 -7.03 -29.18
C ASP A 194 -11.15 -6.05 -28.02
N ASN A 195 -12.09 -5.12 -28.14
CA ASN A 195 -12.62 -4.37 -27.00
C ASN A 195 -13.20 -5.38 -26.02
N ILE A 196 -12.37 -5.91 -25.11
CA ILE A 196 -12.83 -6.78 -24.04
C ILE A 196 -13.58 -5.86 -23.08
N ASP A 197 -14.89 -5.79 -23.26
CA ASP A 197 -15.78 -5.21 -22.26
C ASP A 197 -15.72 -6.09 -21.01
N ILE A 198 -15.18 -5.53 -19.94
CA ILE A 198 -15.24 -6.12 -18.60
C ILE A 198 -16.25 -5.32 -17.79
N ASP A 199 -17.10 -6.04 -17.06
CA ASP A 199 -18.00 -5.41 -16.10
C ASP A 199 -17.26 -4.93 -14.84
N GLU A 200 -17.99 -4.17 -14.02
CA GLU A 200 -17.52 -3.62 -12.76
C GLU A 200 -16.92 -4.70 -11.84
N VAL A 201 -17.64 -5.81 -11.66
CA VAL A 201 -17.26 -6.90 -10.75
C VAL A 201 -15.99 -7.59 -11.23
N ARG A 202 -15.85 -7.81 -12.54
CA ARG A 202 -14.66 -8.39 -13.15
C ARG A 202 -13.46 -7.46 -13.01
N ALA A 203 -13.66 -6.16 -13.18
CA ALA A 203 -12.61 -5.19 -12.92
C ALA A 203 -12.17 -5.21 -11.45
N MET A 204 -13.10 -5.28 -10.49
CA MET A 204 -12.75 -5.43 -9.07
C MET A 204 -11.86 -6.65 -8.83
N HIS A 205 -12.20 -7.82 -9.36
CA HIS A 205 -11.36 -9.03 -9.22
C HIS A 205 -9.93 -8.82 -9.74
N HIS A 206 -9.79 -8.17 -10.89
CA HIS A 206 -8.48 -7.86 -11.45
C HIS A 206 -7.70 -6.83 -10.63
N LEU A 207 -8.38 -5.82 -10.08
CA LEU A 207 -7.77 -4.83 -9.18
C LEU A 207 -7.32 -5.47 -7.86
N PHE A 208 -8.09 -6.41 -7.30
CA PHE A 208 -7.67 -7.19 -6.13
C PHE A 208 -6.47 -8.07 -6.40
N LEU A 209 -6.40 -8.69 -7.59
CA LEU A 209 -5.19 -9.42 -7.99
C LEU A 209 -3.98 -8.48 -8.11
N ALA A 210 -4.13 -7.33 -8.79
CA ALA A 210 -3.05 -6.34 -8.87
C ALA A 210 -2.60 -5.88 -7.47
N SER A 211 -3.55 -5.64 -6.58
CA SER A 211 -3.32 -5.27 -5.17
C SER A 211 -2.52 -6.34 -4.44
N LEU A 212 -2.92 -7.62 -4.54
CA LEU A 212 -2.21 -8.75 -3.95
C LEU A 212 -0.75 -8.83 -4.44
N LEU A 213 -0.52 -8.65 -5.75
CA LEU A 213 0.82 -8.70 -6.31
C LEU A 213 1.70 -7.52 -5.84
N PHE A 214 1.13 -6.32 -5.74
CA PHE A 214 1.83 -5.18 -5.13
C PHE A 214 2.16 -5.44 -3.66
N SER A 215 1.21 -5.92 -2.86
CA SER A 215 1.45 -6.24 -1.45
C SER A 215 2.58 -7.26 -1.29
N LYS A 216 2.60 -8.32 -2.11
CA LYS A 216 3.70 -9.30 -2.04
C LYS A 216 5.04 -8.69 -2.43
N LEU A 217 5.06 -7.74 -3.37
CA LEU A 217 6.26 -6.99 -3.71
C LEU A 217 6.72 -6.09 -2.55
N ASP A 218 5.84 -5.66 -1.67
CA ASP A 218 6.23 -4.82 -0.52
C ASP A 218 6.67 -5.65 0.70
N GLU A 219 6.21 -6.90 0.80
CA GLU A 219 6.57 -7.86 1.85
C GLU A 219 7.97 -8.50 1.71
N ARG A 220 8.75 -8.09 0.71
CA ARG A 220 10.10 -8.63 0.47
C ARG A 220 11.03 -8.43 1.69
N PRO A 221 11.96 -9.37 1.94
CA PRO A 221 12.86 -9.34 3.10
C PRO A 221 13.92 -8.21 3.08
#